data_AF-A0A3P9PAU3-F1
#
_entry.id   AF-A0A3P9PAU3-F1
#
_cell.length_a   1.000
_cell.length_b   1.000
_cell.length_c   1.000
_cell.angle_alpha   90.00
_cell.angle_beta   90.00
_cell.angle_gamma   90.00
#
_symmetry.space_group_name_H-M   'P 1'
#
loop_
_entity.id
_entity.type
_entity.pdbx_description
1 polymer ?
#
loop_
_entity_poly.entity_id
_entity_poly.type
_entity_poly.pdbx_seq_one_letter_code
_entity_poly.pdbx_strand_id
1 'polypeptide(L)'
;MSFVPGQPVTAVVQRIEIQKLREGENLILGFSIGGGIDQDPGQNPFSEDKSDKVNGWDMTMVTHDQARKKLTKKREDVVRLLITRKSLEEAVKHSKGSHPRQ
;
A
#
# COMPACT_ATOMS: atom_id res chain seq x y z
N MET A 1 7.39 13.16 -12.52
CA MET A 1 6.65 12.43 -13.58
C MET A 1 5.48 13.30 -14.01
N SER A 2 5.37 13.68 -15.29
CA SER A 2 4.20 14.38 -15.83
C SER A 2 3.12 13.36 -16.16
N PHE A 3 2.01 13.38 -15.42
CA PHE A 3 0.86 12.52 -15.68
C PHE A 3 -0.04 13.19 -16.73
N VAL A 4 -0.38 12.47 -17.80
CA VAL A 4 -1.34 12.93 -18.82
C VAL A 4 -2.72 12.38 -18.44
N PRO A 5 -3.73 13.25 -18.20
CA PRO A 5 -5.09 12.81 -17.92
C PRO A 5 -5.62 11.86 -19.01
N GLY A 6 -6.24 10.75 -18.61
CA GLY A 6 -6.79 9.75 -19.52
C GLY A 6 -5.81 8.64 -19.92
N GLN A 7 -4.52 8.73 -19.57
CA GLN A 7 -3.56 7.65 -19.80
C GLN A 7 -3.71 6.55 -18.73
N PRO A 8 -3.81 5.26 -19.09
CA PRO A 8 -3.93 4.18 -18.13
C PRO A 8 -2.66 4.10 -17.26
N VAL A 9 -2.84 4.22 -15.95
CA VAL A 9 -1.77 4.01 -14.98
C VAL A 9 -1.62 2.51 -14.77
N THR A 10 -0.42 1.99 -15.04
CA THR A 10 -0.07 0.61 -14.72
C THR A 10 0.86 0.64 -13.52
N ALA A 11 0.41 0.12 -12.38
CA ALA A 11 1.21 0.04 -11.17
C ALA A 11 1.52 -1.43 -10.85
N VAL A 12 2.75 -1.70 -10.42
CA VAL A 12 3.11 -3.04 -9.93
C VAL A 12 2.75 -3.11 -8.46
N VAL A 13 1.87 -4.06 -8.11
CA VAL A 13 1.40 -4.26 -6.74
C VAL A 13 2.04 -5.51 -6.13
N GLN A 14 2.38 -5.42 -4.85
CA GLN A 14 2.73 -6.56 -4.02
C GLN A 14 1.58 -6.88 -3.06
N ARG A 15 1.18 -8.15 -3.01
CA ARG A 15 0.24 -8.65 -2.01
C ARG A 15 1.02 -9.11 -0.79
N ILE A 16 0.74 -8.51 0.36
CA ILE A 16 1.31 -8.89 1.66
C ILE A 16 0.19 -9.38 2.56
N GLU A 17 0.42 -10.49 3.25
CA GLU A 17 -0.47 -11.02 4.27
C GLU A 17 0.23 -10.97 5.62
N ILE A 18 -0.40 -10.31 6.60
CA ILE A 18 0.14 -10.10 7.94
C ILE A 18 -0.80 -10.74 8.94
N GLN A 19 -0.30 -11.74 9.67
CA GLN A 19 -0.93 -12.25 10.88
C GLN A 19 -0.64 -11.27 12.03
N LYS A 20 -1.67 -10.73 12.67
CA LYS A 20 -1.51 -9.82 13.80
C LYS A 20 -0.93 -10.56 14.99
N LEU A 21 -0.03 -9.89 15.71
CA LEU A 21 0.48 -10.37 16.99
C LEU A 21 -0.51 -10.00 18.09
N ARG A 22 -0.81 -10.97 18.97
CA ARG A 22 -1.62 -10.71 20.16
C ARG A 22 -0.74 -10.16 21.28
N GLU A 23 -1.09 -8.98 21.76
CA GLU A 23 -0.43 -8.31 22.88
C GLU A 23 -1.51 -7.92 23.91
N GLY A 24 -1.66 -8.73 24.95
CA GLY A 24 -2.78 -8.63 25.88
C GLY A 24 -4.13 -8.76 25.17
N GLU A 25 -4.97 -7.73 25.30
CA GLU A 25 -6.29 -7.65 24.62
C GLU A 25 -6.21 -7.10 23.19
N ASN A 26 -5.03 -6.64 22.76
CA ASN A 26 -4.84 -5.99 21.47
C ASN A 26 -4.29 -6.95 20.42
N LEU A 27 -4.58 -6.61 19.16
CA LEU A 27 -3.97 -7.22 17.98
C LEU A 27 -3.16 -6.14 17.27
N ILE A 28 -1.84 -6.32 17.22
CA ILE A 28 -0.91 -5.34 16.66
C ILE A 28 -0.34 -5.84 15.34
N LEU A 29 0.01 -4.89 14.47
CA LEU A 29 0.56 -5.17 13.14
C LEU A 29 2.09 -5.03 13.07
N GLY A 30 2.71 -4.34 14.03
CA GLY A 30 4.17 -4.12 14.04
C GLY A 30 4.68 -3.11 13.00
N PHE A 31 3.81 -2.29 12.41
CA PHE A 31 4.20 -1.19 11.51
C PHE A 31 3.33 0.05 11.73
N SER A 32 3.81 1.19 11.24
CA SER A 32 3.11 2.48 11.29
C SER A 32 2.66 2.91 9.90
N ILE A 33 1.61 3.72 9.83
CA ILE A 33 1.11 4.33 8.58
C ILE A 33 1.24 5.86 8.64
N GLY A 34 1.42 6.49 7.48
CA GLY A 34 1.38 7.94 7.31
C GLY A 34 0.49 8.32 6.13
N GLY A 35 0.09 9.59 6.06
CA GLY A 35 -0.81 10.12 5.02
C GLY A 35 -2.29 10.01 5.37
N GLY A 36 -3.13 10.19 4.34
CA GLY A 36 -4.57 10.41 4.44
C GLY A 36 -4.96 11.70 3.73
N ILE A 37 -6.16 11.77 3.16
CA ILE A 37 -6.62 12.97 2.42
C ILE A 37 -6.79 14.21 3.31
N ASP A 38 -6.83 14.01 4.62
CA ASP A 38 -6.98 15.00 5.67
C ASP A 38 -5.64 15.40 6.32
N GLN A 39 -4.51 14.92 5.81
CA GLN A 39 -3.17 15.20 6.33
C GLN A 39 -2.35 16.01 5.33
N ASP A 40 -1.34 16.73 5.82
CA ASP A 40 -0.39 17.45 4.97
C ASP A 40 0.55 16.44 4.26
N PRO A 41 0.51 16.33 2.92
CA PRO A 41 1.37 15.41 2.18
C PRO A 41 2.86 15.78 2.29
N GLY A 42 3.20 17.05 2.56
CA GLY A 42 4.58 17.50 2.74
C GLY A 42 5.26 16.93 4.00
N GLN A 43 4.48 16.39 4.93
CA GLN A 43 4.98 15.77 6.17
C GLN A 43 5.22 14.26 6.03
N ASN A 44 4.81 13.62 4.93
CA ASN A 44 5.00 12.19 4.74
C ASN A 44 6.29 11.90 3.95
N PRO A 45 7.38 11.46 4.59
CA PRO A 45 8.63 11.15 3.90
C PRO A 45 8.54 9.89 3.02
N PHE A 46 7.47 9.10 3.14
CA PHE A 46 7.24 7.85 2.43
C PHE A 46 6.19 7.95 1.34
N SER A 47 5.99 9.14 0.75
CA SER A 47 4.98 9.36 -0.29
C SER A 47 5.16 8.52 -1.56
N GLU A 48 6.34 7.90 -1.77
CA GLU A 48 6.61 6.99 -2.89
C GLU A 48 6.08 5.57 -2.67
N ASP A 49 5.93 5.10 -1.42
CA ASP A 49 5.40 3.78 -1.08
C ASP A 49 3.96 3.90 -0.57
N LYS A 50 3.00 3.32 -1.29
CA LYS A 50 1.57 3.51 -0.99
C LYS A 50 0.86 2.17 -0.78
N SER A 51 -0.09 2.16 0.14
CA SER A 51 -1.05 1.07 0.28
C SER A 51 -2.28 1.42 -0.54
N ASP A 52 -2.59 0.61 -1.54
CA ASP A 52 -3.73 0.84 -2.43
C ASP A 52 -4.99 0.16 -1.90
N LYS A 53 -4.85 -1.00 -1.25
CA LYS A 53 -6.00 -1.72 -0.65
C LYS A 53 -5.66 -2.44 0.65
N VAL A 54 -6.64 -2.50 1.57
CA VAL A 54 -6.59 -3.26 2.83
C VAL A 54 -7.81 -4.17 2.92
N ASN A 55 -7.62 -5.50 2.94
CA ASN A 55 -8.72 -6.48 2.97
C ASN A 55 -9.79 -6.20 1.91
N GLY A 56 -9.36 -5.78 0.71
CA GLY A 56 -10.24 -5.44 -0.42
C GLY A 56 -10.83 -4.02 -0.39
N TRP A 57 -10.65 -3.26 0.70
CA TRP A 57 -11.06 -1.85 0.78
C TRP A 57 -10.03 -0.95 0.11
N ASP A 58 -10.50 -0.02 -0.72
CA ASP A 58 -9.67 1.01 -1.34
C ASP A 58 -9.18 2.01 -0.29
N MET A 59 -7.88 2.31 -0.32
CA MET A 59 -7.19 3.21 0.62
C MET A 59 -6.69 4.50 -0.05
N THR A 60 -6.99 4.71 -1.33
CA THR A 60 -6.47 5.85 -2.11
C THR A 60 -7.09 7.18 -1.70
N MET A 61 -8.36 7.17 -1.27
CA MET A 61 -9.14 8.36 -0.92
C MET A 61 -9.79 8.22 0.47
N VAL A 62 -8.98 7.95 1.49
CA VAL A 62 -9.44 7.81 2.88
C VAL A 62 -8.71 8.78 3.82
N THR A 63 -9.35 9.10 4.94
CA THR A 63 -8.67 9.84 6.01
C THR A 63 -7.70 8.94 6.76
N HIS A 64 -6.74 9.55 7.46
CA HIS A 64 -5.80 8.81 8.30
C HIS A 64 -6.52 7.92 9.32
N ASP A 65 -7.53 8.46 9.99
CA ASP A 65 -8.31 7.75 11.00
C ASP A 65 -9.11 6.56 10.41
N GLN A 66 -9.66 6.73 9.20
CA GLN A 66 -10.33 5.65 8.48
C GLN A 66 -9.36 4.51 8.15
N ALA A 67 -8.17 4.83 7.64
CA ALA A 67 -7.12 3.86 7.37
C ALA A 67 -6.72 3.08 8.63
N ARG A 68 -6.45 3.80 9.73
CA ARG A 68 -6.13 3.21 11.04
C ARG A 68 -7.22 2.25 11.49
N LYS A 69 -8.48 2.68 11.48
CA LYS A 69 -9.63 1.86 11.91
C LYS A 69 -9.78 0.58 11.10
N LYS A 70 -9.49 0.61 9.78
CA LYS A 70 -9.54 -0.60 8.93
C LYS A 70 -8.43 -1.59 9.29
N LEU A 71 -7.23 -1.10 9.54
CA LEU A 71 -6.06 -1.92 9.89
C LEU A 71 -6.17 -2.54 11.29
N THR A 72 -6.76 -1.84 12.25
CA THR A 72 -6.78 -2.24 13.67
C THR A 72 -8.07 -2.94 14.13
N LYS A 73 -8.93 -3.39 13.20
CA LYS A 73 -10.14 -4.15 13.55
C LYS A 73 -9.83 -5.38 14.42
N LYS A 74 -10.43 -5.43 15.62
CA LYS A 74 -10.21 -6.50 16.61
C LYS A 74 -10.69 -7.89 16.17
N ARG A 75 -11.62 -7.98 15.23
CA ARG A 75 -12.17 -9.25 14.71
C ARG A 75 -11.39 -9.82 13.52
N GLU A 76 -10.42 -9.07 13.00
CA GLU A 76 -9.63 -9.48 11.84
C GLU A 76 -8.20 -9.77 12.32
N ASP A 77 -7.88 -11.04 12.56
CA ASP A 77 -6.54 -11.47 12.96
C ASP A 77 -5.53 -11.41 11.80
N VAL A 78 -6.02 -11.34 10.56
CA VAL A 78 -5.21 -11.27 9.34
C VAL A 78 -5.54 -10.00 8.57
N VAL A 79 -4.49 -9.31 8.10
CA VAL A 79 -4.61 -8.17 7.19
C VAL A 79 -3.89 -8.49 5.88
N ARG A 80 -4.60 -8.31 4.77
CA ARG A 80 -4.10 -8.46 3.42
C ARG A 80 -3.97 -7.08 2.79
N LEU A 81 -2.75 -6.70 2.49
CA LEU A 81 -2.39 -5.42 1.88
C LEU A 81 -2.08 -5.64 0.40
N LEU A 82 -2.55 -4.71 -0.44
CA LEU A 82 -1.99 -4.50 -1.76
C LEU A 82 -1.22 -3.18 -1.72
N ILE A 83 0.08 -3.25 -1.94
CA ILE A 83 0.97 -2.09 -1.86
C ILE A 83 1.71 -1.89 -3.18
N THR A 84 1.95 -0.63 -3.52
CA THR A 84 2.86 -0.22 -4.57
C THR A 84 4.20 0.19 -3.97
N ARG A 85 5.29 -0.20 -4.64
CA ARG A 85 6.66 0.17 -4.28
C ARG A 85 7.45 0.48 -5.53
N LYS A 86 8.21 1.58 -5.53
CA LYS A 86 9.03 2.00 -6.67
C LYS A 86 10.08 0.94 -7.07
N SER A 87 10.70 0.32 -6.08
CA SER A 87 11.66 -0.77 -6.29
C SER A 87 11.05 -2.00 -6.99
N LEU A 88 9.75 -2.24 -6.79
CA LEU A 88 9.04 -3.34 -7.46
C LEU A 88 8.77 -3.02 -8.94
N GLU A 89 8.50 -1.76 -9.26
CA GLU A 89 8.39 -1.33 -10.67
C GLU A 89 9.70 -1.49 -11.41
N GLU A 90 10.82 -1.10 -10.80
CA GLU A 90 12.17 -1.27 -11.35
C GLU A 90 12.49 -2.75 -11.57
N ALA A 91 12.21 -3.60 -10.58
CA ALA A 91 12.41 -5.04 -10.68
C ALA A 91 11.62 -5.66 -11.86
N VAL A 92 10.37 -5.25 -12.06
CA VAL A 92 9.55 -5.73 -13.19
C VAL A 92 10.01 -5.16 -14.53
N LYS A 93 10.47 -3.90 -14.57
CA LYS A 93 11.08 -3.35 -15.80
C LYS A 93 12.33 -4.13 -16.20
N HIS A 94 13.18 -4.48 -15.25
CA HIS A 94 14.37 -5.28 -15.49
C HIS A 94 14.03 -6.72 -15.94
N SER A 95 13.03 -7.36 -15.33
CA SER A 95 12.63 -8.73 -15.72
C SER A 95 12.02 -8.81 -17.12
N LYS A 96 11.41 -7.73 -17.62
CA LYS A 96 10.88 -7.65 -18.99
C LYS A 96 11.96 -7.42 -20.06
N GLY A 97 13.20 -7.12 -19.68
CA GLY A 97 14.32 -6.88 -20.60
C GLY A 97 15.24 -8.09 -20.75
N SER A 98 14.86 -9.06 -21.60
CA SER A 98 15.76 -10.02 -22.31
C SER A 98 14.96 -11.14 -23.02
N HIS A 99 13.98 -10.78 -23.85
CA HIS A 99 13.53 -11.71 -24.90
C HIS A 99 14.06 -11.18 -26.23
N PRO A 100 15.07 -11.83 -26.85
CA PRO A 100 15.35 -11.56 -28.25
C PRO A 100 14.08 -11.87 -29.03
N ARG A 101 13.59 -10.91 -29.81
CA ARG A 101 12.57 -11.19 -30.81
C ARG A 101 13.21 -12.18 -31.79
N GLN A 102 12.72 -13.42 -31.83
CA GLN A 102 13.02 -14.35 -32.92
C GLN A 102 12.38 -13.83 -34.21
#